data_AF-A0A2N3WLP5-F1
#
_entry.id   AF-A0A2N3WLP5-F1
#
_cell.length_a   1.000
_cell.length_b   1.000
_cell.length_c   1.000
_cell.angle_alpha   90.00
_cell.angle_beta   90.00
_cell.angle_gamma   90.00
#
_symmetry.space_group_name_H-M   'P 1'
#
loop_
_entity.id
_entity.type
_entity.pdbx_description
1 polymer ?
#
loop_
_entity_poly.entity_id
_entity_poly.type
_entity_poly.pdbx_seq_one_letter_code
_entity_poly.pdbx_strand_id
1 'polypeptide(L)'
;MTVSRSENRADGTDGVETARSADAETAEESAAAERPGWSRWVVIGGTLIAVLLVGAAIGVFATRLTDGGDAAPATPGAGSVEVGFAQDMSVHHLQAVTMAGWARDHSADPEIRQLAFDIERTQTEQVGRMKGWLMLWDQPEQATGAYMSWMTEPMGHAGMQMPTSSPAGGAPMPGMATDAELAKLRTLSGRALDVDFLQLMLRHHQGGVAMAEYAQDHTNVDAVKALCRSMLVSQGAEMDQMKSMLKARDAQPLPAP
;
A
#
# COMPACT_ATOMS: atom_id res chain seq x y z
N MET A 1 14.92 47.79 -70.61
CA MET A 1 13.62 48.45 -70.88
C MET A 1 13.05 48.85 -69.52
N THR A 2 12.77 50.12 -69.21
CA THR A 2 12.69 51.31 -70.08
C THR A 2 13.12 52.58 -69.30
N VAL A 3 13.55 53.62 -70.01
CA VAL A 3 14.04 54.91 -69.51
C VAL A 3 12.89 55.92 -69.34
N SER A 4 12.95 56.78 -68.32
CA SER A 4 12.67 58.26 -68.33
C SER A 4 12.33 58.74 -66.91
N ARG A 5 12.97 59.76 -66.30
CA ARG A 5 13.44 61.10 -66.73
C ARG A 5 12.33 62.16 -66.75
N SER A 6 12.42 63.12 -65.82
CA SER A 6 12.27 64.56 -66.09
C SER A 6 12.84 65.40 -64.94
N GLU A 7 13.65 66.40 -65.29
CA GLU A 7 14.20 67.42 -64.40
C GLU A 7 13.38 68.72 -64.57
N ASN A 8 13.23 69.54 -63.50
CA ASN A 8 13.05 71.00 -63.55
C ASN A 8 13.16 71.53 -62.09
N ARG A 9 14.05 72.40 -61.62
CA ARG A 9 14.84 73.57 -62.12
C ARG A 9 14.22 74.94 -61.72
N ALA A 10 14.91 75.60 -60.78
CA ALA A 10 14.91 77.04 -60.46
C ALA A 10 13.57 77.64 -59.93
N ASP A 11 13.50 78.84 -59.32
CA ASP A 11 14.49 79.92 -59.09
C ASP A 11 14.10 80.81 -57.87
N GLY A 12 14.96 81.77 -57.48
CA GLY A 12 14.64 82.89 -56.56
C GLY A 12 14.95 82.60 -55.09
N THR A 13 16.05 83.02 -54.44
CA THR A 13 16.74 84.34 -54.30
C THR A 13 16.10 85.33 -53.32
N ASP A 14 17.00 85.99 -52.59
CA ASP A 14 16.82 87.17 -51.71
C ASP A 14 15.99 86.99 -50.42
N GLY A 15 16.49 87.35 -49.22
CA GLY A 15 17.83 87.84 -48.85
C GLY A 15 17.80 88.71 -47.58
N VAL A 16 18.98 88.86 -46.94
CA VAL A 16 19.35 89.95 -46.00
C VAL A 16 18.66 89.93 -44.60
N GLU A 17 19.36 89.86 -43.45
CA GLU A 17 20.78 89.52 -43.15
C GLU A 17 20.91 88.31 -42.17
N THR A 18 21.09 88.36 -40.83
CA THR A 18 21.27 89.47 -39.86
C THR A 18 22.17 89.07 -38.67
N ALA A 19 23.03 89.99 -38.21
CA ALA A 19 23.83 90.01 -36.98
C ALA A 19 23.12 89.49 -35.69
N ARG A 20 23.75 89.09 -34.57
CA ARG A 20 25.12 88.75 -34.12
C ARG A 20 25.02 88.66 -32.59
N SER A 21 25.36 87.51 -32.00
CA SER A 21 25.69 87.24 -30.57
C SER A 21 25.30 88.26 -29.46
N ALA A 22 24.55 87.78 -28.46
CA ALA A 22 24.73 88.15 -27.05
C ALA A 22 24.35 86.96 -26.16
N ASP A 23 25.02 86.80 -25.02
CA ASP A 23 24.99 85.61 -24.18
C ASP A 23 23.80 85.54 -23.19
N ALA A 24 23.50 84.30 -22.80
CA ALA A 24 22.95 83.84 -21.52
C ALA A 24 21.85 84.66 -20.80
N GLU A 25 20.66 84.07 -20.65
CA GLU A 25 20.25 83.55 -19.34
C GLU A 25 19.14 82.48 -19.43
N THR A 26 19.03 81.69 -18.36
CA THR A 26 18.29 80.45 -18.17
C THR A 26 16.79 80.45 -18.53
N ALA A 27 16.34 79.36 -19.16
CA ALA A 27 15.04 78.75 -18.89
C ALA A 27 15.15 77.22 -19.02
N GLU A 28 14.73 76.48 -18.00
CA GLU A 28 14.61 75.03 -18.06
C GLU A 28 13.41 74.64 -18.94
N GLU A 29 13.64 73.90 -20.02
CA GLU A 29 12.57 73.09 -20.63
C GLU A 29 12.92 71.61 -20.47
N SER A 30 12.43 71.04 -19.38
CA SER A 30 12.44 69.60 -19.13
C SER A 30 11.65 68.90 -20.21
N ALA A 31 12.35 68.34 -21.20
CA ALA A 31 11.78 67.46 -22.21
C ALA A 31 11.26 66.18 -21.53
N ALA A 32 10.05 66.24 -21.00
CA ALA A 32 9.33 65.13 -20.43
C ALA A 32 9.02 64.12 -21.54
N ALA A 33 9.96 63.19 -21.77
CA ALA A 33 9.78 62.10 -22.72
C ALA A 33 8.49 61.34 -22.38
N GLU A 34 7.48 61.43 -23.25
CA GLU A 34 6.22 60.72 -23.08
C GLU A 34 6.48 59.22 -23.05
N ARG A 35 6.46 58.64 -21.85
CA ARG A 35 6.63 57.21 -21.67
C ARG A 35 5.42 56.52 -22.30
N PRO A 36 5.59 55.59 -23.27
CA PRO A 36 4.47 54.99 -23.98
C PRO A 36 3.51 54.35 -22.97
N GLY A 37 2.24 54.75 -23.00
CA GLY A 37 1.25 54.39 -21.97
C GLY A 37 1.08 52.88 -21.74
N TRP A 38 1.43 52.07 -22.74
CA TRP A 38 1.49 50.61 -22.64
C TRP A 38 2.49 50.13 -21.56
N SER A 39 3.61 50.82 -21.35
CA SER A 39 4.57 50.52 -20.27
C SER A 39 3.92 50.52 -18.89
N ARG A 40 2.98 51.46 -18.62
CA ARG A 40 2.25 51.51 -17.35
C ARG A 40 1.37 50.26 -17.18
N TRP A 41 0.66 49.85 -18.23
CA TRP A 41 -0.19 48.65 -18.20
C TRP A 41 0.62 47.34 -18.10
N VAL A 42 1.78 47.26 -18.74
CA VAL A 42 2.71 46.11 -18.61
C VAL A 42 3.28 46.02 -17.19
N VAL A 43 3.70 47.14 -16.59
CA VAL A 43 4.21 47.16 -15.20
C VAL A 43 3.10 46.84 -14.20
N ILE A 44 1.90 47.39 -14.36
CA ILE A 44 0.73 47.08 -13.52
C ILE A 44 0.36 45.60 -13.64
N GLY A 45 0.23 45.08 -14.88
CA GLY A 45 -0.07 43.67 -15.13
C GLY A 45 0.99 42.73 -14.55
N GLY A 46 2.27 43.01 -14.77
CA GLY A 46 3.39 42.24 -14.21
C GLY A 46 3.41 42.25 -12.68
N THR A 47 3.09 43.40 -12.05
CA THR A 47 3.02 43.52 -10.59
C THR A 47 1.83 42.75 -10.02
N LEU A 48 0.66 42.82 -10.66
CA LEU A 48 -0.52 42.02 -10.27
C LEU A 48 -0.26 40.52 -10.38
N ILE A 49 0.41 40.06 -11.45
CA ILE A 49 0.81 38.65 -11.60
C ILE A 49 1.83 38.25 -10.53
N ALA A 50 2.83 39.09 -10.25
CA ALA A 50 3.81 38.82 -9.19
C ALA A 50 3.16 38.72 -7.80
N VAL A 51 2.22 39.63 -7.48
CA VAL A 51 1.45 39.58 -6.22
C VAL A 51 0.56 38.34 -6.15
N LEU A 52 -0.07 37.93 -7.25
CA LEU A 52 -0.85 36.68 -7.32
C LEU A 52 0.02 35.44 -7.12
N LEU A 53 1.20 35.37 -7.75
CA LEU A 53 2.12 34.24 -7.60
C LEU A 53 2.71 34.17 -6.18
N VAL A 54 3.07 35.30 -5.59
CA VAL A 54 3.53 35.37 -4.19
C VAL A 54 2.39 35.02 -3.23
N GLY A 55 1.17 35.52 -3.46
CA GLY A 55 -0.01 35.15 -2.68
C GLY A 55 -0.36 33.68 -2.77
N ALA A 56 -0.24 33.06 -3.96
CA ALA A 56 -0.42 31.63 -4.15
C ALA A 56 0.68 30.80 -3.45
N ALA A 57 1.94 31.22 -3.56
CA ALA A 57 3.06 30.56 -2.88
C ALA A 57 2.95 30.64 -1.35
N ILE A 58 2.60 31.81 -0.81
CA ILE A 58 2.32 32.00 0.62
C ILE A 58 1.09 31.20 1.03
N GLY A 59 0.03 31.15 0.21
CA GLY A 59 -1.15 30.34 0.48
C GLY A 59 -0.84 28.85 0.59
N VAL A 60 -0.09 28.29 -0.38
CA VAL A 60 0.35 26.88 -0.36
C VAL A 60 1.31 26.59 0.79
N PHE A 61 2.17 27.54 1.16
CA PHE A 61 3.09 27.38 2.30
C PHE A 61 2.35 27.49 3.65
N ALA A 62 1.36 28.39 3.74
CA ALA A 62 0.52 28.57 4.92
C ALA A 62 -0.39 27.36 5.15
N THR A 63 -1.04 26.80 4.12
CA THR A 63 -1.82 25.56 4.29
C THR A 63 -0.92 24.42 4.77
N ARG A 64 0.30 24.28 4.24
CA ARG A 64 1.29 23.30 4.74
C ARG A 64 1.80 23.52 6.17
N LEU A 65 1.50 24.67 6.78
CA LEU A 65 1.82 24.99 8.18
C LEU A 65 0.59 24.95 9.11
N THR A 66 -0.61 25.20 8.58
CA THR A 66 -1.88 25.18 9.35
C THR A 66 -2.61 23.85 9.27
N ASP A 67 -2.50 23.16 8.13
CA ASP A 67 -2.73 21.72 8.05
C ASP A 67 -1.55 21.08 8.79
N GLY A 68 -1.68 20.98 10.12
CA GLY A 68 -0.77 20.21 10.96
C GLY A 68 -0.78 18.79 10.42
N GLY A 69 0.26 18.46 9.66
CA GLY A 69 0.08 17.67 8.46
C GLY A 69 -0.63 16.33 8.67
N ASP A 70 -1.33 15.89 7.64
CA ASP A 70 -1.61 14.47 7.41
C ASP A 70 -0.25 13.73 7.36
N ALA A 71 0.25 13.40 8.54
CA ALA A 71 1.40 12.55 8.71
C ALA A 71 1.02 11.24 8.02
N ALA A 72 1.80 10.85 7.01
CA ALA A 72 1.62 9.56 6.36
C ALA A 72 1.51 8.50 7.48
N PRO A 73 0.48 7.63 7.44
CA PRO A 73 0.19 6.72 8.54
C PRO A 73 1.47 5.99 8.91
N ALA A 74 1.86 6.09 10.18
CA ALA A 74 3.18 5.65 10.63
C ALA A 74 3.44 4.22 10.18
N THR A 75 4.53 4.01 9.45
CA THR A 75 4.94 2.69 8.96
C THR A 75 4.93 1.70 10.13
N PRO A 76 4.22 0.57 10.05
CA PRO A 76 4.16 -0.42 11.12
C PRO A 76 5.56 -0.87 11.53
N GLY A 77 5.91 -0.62 12.80
CA GLY A 77 7.21 -0.95 13.36
C GLY A 77 7.24 -2.33 14.02
N ALA A 78 8.44 -2.81 14.33
CA ALA A 78 8.66 -4.07 15.03
C ALA A 78 7.80 -4.17 16.31
N GLY A 79 7.10 -5.30 16.48
CA GLY A 79 6.20 -5.55 17.60
C GLY A 79 4.77 -5.01 17.43
N SER A 80 4.45 -4.36 16.30
CA SER A 80 3.04 -4.03 15.99
C SER A 80 2.24 -5.28 15.60
N VAL A 81 0.91 -5.17 15.68
CA VAL A 81 -0.04 -6.20 15.25
C VAL A 81 0.17 -6.57 13.79
N GLU A 82 0.37 -5.58 12.92
CA GLU A 82 0.56 -5.78 11.48
C GLU A 82 1.83 -6.58 11.17
N VAL A 83 2.94 -6.26 11.83
CA VAL A 83 4.24 -6.90 11.61
C VAL A 83 4.23 -8.32 12.17
N GLY A 84 3.76 -8.50 13.40
CA GLY A 84 3.66 -9.81 14.03
C GLY A 84 2.69 -10.74 13.30
N PHE A 85 1.50 -10.24 12.92
CA PHE A 85 0.55 -10.99 12.10
C PHE A 85 1.15 -11.40 10.75
N ALA A 86 1.78 -10.47 10.03
CA ALA A 86 2.37 -10.77 8.72
C ALA A 86 3.50 -11.81 8.81
N GLN A 87 4.32 -11.78 9.86
CA GLN A 87 5.38 -12.77 10.10
C GLN A 87 4.78 -14.15 10.46
N ASP A 88 3.92 -14.20 11.47
CA ASP A 88 3.39 -15.45 12.02
C ASP A 88 2.41 -16.13 11.06
N MET A 89 1.48 -15.38 10.48
CA MET A 89 0.54 -15.90 9.49
C MET A 89 1.26 -16.33 8.19
N SER A 90 2.41 -15.73 7.84
CA SER A 90 3.22 -16.25 6.73
C SER A 90 3.79 -17.64 7.03
N VAL A 91 4.26 -17.88 8.26
CA VAL A 91 4.75 -19.20 8.68
C VAL A 91 3.61 -20.22 8.76
N HIS A 92 2.45 -19.79 9.26
CA HIS A 92 1.23 -20.60 9.34
C HIS A 92 0.79 -21.05 7.94
N HIS A 93 0.59 -20.12 7.02
CA HIS A 93 0.19 -20.40 5.64
C HIS A 93 1.17 -21.27 4.87
N LEU A 94 2.48 -21.15 5.10
CA LEU A 94 3.48 -22.02 4.48
C LEU A 94 3.34 -23.49 4.90
N GLN A 95 2.81 -23.77 6.10
CA GLN A 95 2.46 -25.15 6.48
C GLN A 95 1.22 -25.64 5.73
N ALA A 96 0.17 -24.81 5.59
CA ALA A 96 -0.98 -25.15 4.75
C ALA A 96 -0.57 -25.44 3.29
N VAL A 97 0.26 -24.58 2.68
CA VAL A 97 0.82 -24.78 1.34
C VAL A 97 1.56 -26.13 1.24
N THR A 98 2.35 -26.48 2.26
CA THR A 98 3.09 -27.76 2.31
C THR A 98 2.16 -28.97 2.39
N MET A 99 1.13 -28.93 3.24
CA MET A 99 0.13 -30.02 3.36
C MET A 99 -0.72 -30.15 2.10
N ALA A 100 -1.14 -29.03 1.53
CA ALA A 100 -1.95 -28.96 0.33
C ALA A 100 -1.20 -29.48 -0.90
N GLY A 101 0.03 -29.02 -1.16
CA GLY A 101 0.85 -29.55 -2.25
C GLY A 101 1.06 -31.07 -2.15
N TRP A 102 1.29 -31.59 -0.94
CA TRP A 102 1.39 -33.02 -0.71
C TRP A 102 0.09 -33.77 -1.06
N ALA A 103 -1.06 -33.30 -0.57
CA ALA A 103 -2.36 -33.93 -0.84
C ALA A 103 -2.74 -33.83 -2.34
N ARG A 104 -2.45 -32.71 -3.01
CA ARG A 104 -2.63 -32.53 -4.45
C ARG A 104 -1.83 -33.55 -5.27
N ASP A 105 -0.62 -33.90 -4.84
CA ASP A 105 0.24 -34.81 -5.59
C ASP A 105 0.00 -36.30 -5.27
N HIS A 106 -0.47 -36.63 -4.06
CA HIS A 106 -0.59 -38.01 -3.59
C HIS A 106 -2.03 -38.53 -3.47
N SER A 107 -3.05 -37.67 -3.52
CA SER A 107 -4.44 -38.10 -3.59
C SER A 107 -4.87 -38.47 -5.02
N ALA A 108 -5.65 -39.54 -5.12
CA ALA A 108 -6.37 -39.94 -6.33
C ALA A 108 -7.79 -39.35 -6.41
N ASP A 109 -8.26 -38.70 -5.35
CA ASP A 109 -9.61 -38.15 -5.24
C ASP A 109 -9.68 -36.75 -5.88
N PRO A 110 -10.51 -36.52 -6.91
CA PRO A 110 -10.54 -35.23 -7.61
C PRO A 110 -11.04 -34.08 -6.74
N GLU A 111 -11.89 -34.33 -5.73
CA GLU A 111 -12.36 -33.28 -4.81
C GLU A 111 -11.22 -32.81 -3.90
N ILE A 112 -10.43 -33.76 -3.37
CA ILE A 112 -9.27 -33.48 -2.52
C ILE A 112 -8.21 -32.70 -3.31
N ARG A 113 -7.91 -33.15 -4.54
CA ARG A 113 -6.94 -32.49 -5.42
C ARG A 113 -7.34 -31.05 -5.76
N GLN A 114 -8.64 -30.80 -5.99
CA GLN A 114 -9.15 -29.46 -6.28
C GLN A 114 -9.07 -28.55 -5.05
N LEU A 115 -9.58 -29.01 -3.90
CA LEU A 115 -9.49 -28.26 -2.63
C LEU A 115 -8.04 -27.92 -2.27
N ALA A 116 -7.14 -28.90 -2.39
CA ALA A 116 -5.72 -28.71 -2.13
C ALA A 116 -5.10 -27.68 -3.08
N PHE A 117 -5.41 -27.71 -4.37
CA PHE A 117 -4.94 -26.70 -5.33
C PHE A 117 -5.44 -25.28 -4.98
N ASP A 118 -6.72 -25.14 -4.60
CA ASP A 118 -7.29 -23.83 -4.26
C ASP A 118 -6.71 -23.26 -2.97
N ILE A 119 -6.48 -24.10 -1.95
CA ILE A 119 -5.78 -23.71 -0.72
C ILE A 119 -4.33 -23.32 -1.03
N GLU A 120 -3.57 -24.16 -1.76
CA GLU A 120 -2.17 -23.89 -2.11
C GLU A 120 -2.02 -22.53 -2.83
N ARG A 121 -2.88 -22.29 -3.83
CA ARG A 121 -2.92 -21.03 -4.58
C ARG A 121 -3.26 -19.83 -3.69
N THR A 122 -4.31 -19.95 -2.89
CA THR A 122 -4.84 -18.84 -2.08
C THR A 122 -3.88 -18.49 -0.94
N GLN A 123 -3.38 -19.49 -0.20
CA GLN A 123 -2.43 -19.27 0.89
C GLN A 123 -1.08 -18.71 0.37
N THR A 124 -0.58 -19.19 -0.78
CA THR A 124 0.65 -18.65 -1.41
C THR A 124 0.50 -17.17 -1.80
N GLU A 125 -0.65 -16.79 -2.34
CA GLU A 125 -0.94 -15.39 -2.72
C GLU A 125 -0.92 -14.47 -1.49
N GLN A 126 -1.54 -14.92 -0.40
CA GLN A 126 -1.58 -14.18 0.86
C GLN A 126 -0.20 -14.06 1.53
N VAL A 127 0.62 -15.14 1.51
CA VAL A 127 2.04 -15.08 1.93
C VAL A 127 2.80 -14.04 1.13
N GLY A 128 2.59 -13.98 -0.20
CA GLY A 128 3.19 -12.98 -1.07
C GLY A 128 2.85 -11.55 -0.66
N ARG A 129 1.58 -11.26 -0.31
CA ARG A 129 1.15 -9.96 0.20
C ARG A 129 1.82 -9.61 1.52
N MET A 130 1.79 -10.53 2.49
CA MET A 130 2.33 -10.29 3.84
C MET A 130 3.84 -10.05 3.80
N LYS A 131 4.59 -10.84 3.03
CA LYS A 131 6.03 -10.60 2.81
C LYS A 131 6.30 -9.28 2.07
N GLY A 132 5.52 -8.97 1.04
CA GLY A 132 5.62 -7.69 0.33
C GLY A 132 5.38 -6.47 1.24
N TRP A 133 4.48 -6.58 2.22
CA TRP A 133 4.29 -5.56 3.24
C TRP A 133 5.46 -5.46 4.21
N LEU A 134 5.99 -6.58 4.72
CA LEU A 134 7.17 -6.58 5.58
C LEU A 134 8.36 -5.90 4.89
N MET A 135 8.59 -6.19 3.60
CA MET A 135 9.59 -5.48 2.78
C MET A 135 9.30 -3.99 2.63
N LEU A 136 8.04 -3.59 2.42
CA LEU A 136 7.63 -2.19 2.30
C LEU A 136 7.76 -1.41 3.63
N TRP A 137 7.67 -2.10 4.76
CA TRP A 137 7.76 -1.54 6.11
C TRP A 137 9.19 -1.61 6.70
N ASP A 138 10.18 -2.05 5.92
CA ASP A 138 11.57 -2.30 6.35
C ASP A 138 11.64 -3.23 7.57
N GLN A 139 10.82 -4.27 7.57
CA GLN A 139 10.73 -5.30 8.62
C GLN A 139 11.25 -6.66 8.11
N PRO A 140 11.85 -7.49 8.98
CA PRO A 140 12.29 -8.82 8.60
C PRO A 140 11.09 -9.73 8.26
N GLU A 141 11.25 -10.63 7.27
CA GLU A 141 10.19 -11.59 6.88
C GLU A 141 9.81 -12.59 7.98
N GLN A 142 10.68 -12.78 8.99
CA GLN A 142 10.48 -13.70 10.10
C GLN A 142 10.72 -12.97 11.43
N ALA A 143 9.91 -13.29 12.43
CA ALA A 143 10.12 -12.83 13.79
C ALA A 143 11.42 -13.39 14.37
N THR A 144 12.14 -12.59 15.16
CA THR A 144 13.35 -13.00 15.88
C THR A 144 13.08 -13.45 17.32
N GLY A 145 11.80 -13.54 17.71
CA GLY A 145 11.33 -13.86 19.05
C GLY A 145 10.33 -15.01 19.06
N ALA A 146 9.54 -15.11 20.13
CA ALA A 146 8.45 -16.06 20.22
C ALA A 146 7.27 -15.65 19.30
N TYR A 147 6.66 -16.65 18.64
CA TYR A 147 5.40 -16.51 17.92
C TYR A 147 4.30 -15.95 18.83
N MET A 148 3.31 -15.31 18.23
CA MET A 148 2.10 -14.76 18.84
C MET A 148 2.33 -13.64 19.86
N SER A 149 3.55 -13.09 19.97
CA SER A 149 3.89 -12.02 20.92
C SER A 149 3.14 -10.69 20.68
N TRP A 150 2.49 -10.54 19.52
CA TRP A 150 1.62 -9.43 19.14
C TRP A 150 0.16 -9.61 19.57
N MET A 151 -0.26 -10.82 19.97
CA MET A 151 -1.59 -11.10 20.51
C MET A 151 -1.59 -10.96 22.04
N THR A 152 -1.54 -9.71 22.51
CA THR A 152 -1.41 -9.35 23.94
C THR A 152 -2.71 -9.38 24.72
N GLU A 153 -3.86 -9.17 24.07
CA GLU A 153 -5.17 -9.14 24.74
C GLU A 153 -5.90 -10.50 24.67
N PRO A 154 -6.71 -10.87 25.68
CA PRO A 154 -7.49 -12.12 25.63
C PRO A 154 -8.62 -12.02 24.60
N MET A 155 -8.66 -12.94 23.64
CA MET A 155 -9.76 -13.00 22.66
C MET A 155 -11.12 -13.22 23.34
N GLY A 156 -12.02 -12.27 23.17
CA GLY A 156 -13.26 -12.12 23.95
C GLY A 156 -14.40 -13.09 23.64
N HIS A 157 -14.16 -14.24 23.01
CA HIS A 157 -15.22 -15.21 22.66
C HIS A 157 -14.85 -16.68 22.92
N ALA A 158 -15.74 -17.36 23.66
CA ALA A 158 -15.91 -18.81 23.71
C ALA A 158 -14.67 -19.71 23.96
N GLY A 159 -14.02 -19.55 25.12
CA GLY A 159 -13.30 -20.65 25.78
C GLY A 159 -11.98 -21.10 25.18
N MET A 160 -11.51 -20.49 24.09
CA MET A 160 -10.19 -20.75 23.51
C MET A 160 -9.10 -20.29 24.49
N GLN A 161 -8.36 -21.25 25.06
CA GLN A 161 -7.23 -20.93 25.93
C GLN A 161 -6.11 -20.35 25.06
N MET A 162 -5.73 -19.08 25.27
CA MET A 162 -4.50 -18.55 24.65
C MET A 162 -3.33 -19.46 25.06
N PRO A 163 -2.56 -20.04 24.12
CA PRO A 163 -1.43 -20.88 24.46
C PRO A 163 -0.33 -20.00 25.07
N THR A 164 -0.33 -19.89 26.39
CA THR A 164 0.76 -19.29 27.15
C THR A 164 2.02 -20.13 26.93
N SER A 165 2.85 -19.71 25.97
CA SER A 165 4.20 -20.25 25.72
C SER A 165 4.26 -21.78 25.72
N SER A 166 3.74 -22.43 24.68
CA SER A 166 3.63 -23.90 24.55
C SER A 166 4.84 -24.64 25.16
N PRO A 167 4.65 -25.42 26.24
CA PRO A 167 5.67 -26.32 26.76
C PRO A 167 6.05 -27.38 25.72
N ALA A 168 7.20 -28.03 25.94
CA ALA A 168 7.79 -28.98 25.01
C ALA A 168 6.79 -30.01 24.44
N GLY A 169 6.55 -29.95 23.13
CA GLY A 169 5.73 -30.91 22.37
C GLY A 169 4.48 -30.33 21.68
N GLY A 170 4.07 -29.10 22.01
CA GLY A 170 2.97 -28.41 21.32
C GLY A 170 3.39 -27.79 19.96
N ALA A 171 2.42 -27.58 19.07
CA ALA A 171 2.64 -26.81 17.85
C ALA A 171 2.87 -25.31 18.18
N PRO A 172 3.62 -24.56 17.35
CA PRO A 172 4.10 -23.22 17.70
C PRO A 172 3.03 -22.12 17.64
N MET A 173 1.93 -22.36 16.92
CA MET A 173 0.81 -21.42 16.74
C MET A 173 -0.51 -22.20 16.71
N PRO A 174 -1.67 -21.55 16.98
CA PRO A 174 -2.97 -22.22 16.99
C PRO A 174 -3.26 -23.01 15.71
N GLY A 175 -3.84 -24.22 15.87
CA GLY A 175 -4.29 -25.05 14.76
C GLY A 175 -3.20 -25.84 13.99
N MET A 176 -1.96 -25.36 13.99
CA MET A 176 -0.82 -25.96 13.27
C MET A 176 -0.70 -27.48 13.50
N ALA A 177 -0.30 -28.20 12.45
CA ALA A 177 0.14 -29.59 12.54
C ALA A 177 1.53 -29.66 13.21
N THR A 178 1.71 -30.67 14.06
CA THR A 178 3.01 -31.03 14.62
C THR A 178 3.88 -31.77 13.59
N ASP A 179 5.20 -31.80 13.80
CA ASP A 179 6.11 -32.58 12.94
C ASP A 179 5.73 -34.06 12.85
N ALA A 180 5.20 -34.63 13.94
CA ALA A 180 4.71 -36.00 13.97
C ALA A 180 3.46 -36.22 13.10
N GLU A 181 2.54 -35.25 13.08
CA GLU A 181 1.36 -35.27 12.20
C GLU A 181 1.76 -35.06 10.73
N LEU A 182 2.69 -34.14 10.44
CA LEU A 182 3.22 -33.96 9.08
C LEU A 182 3.99 -35.19 8.58
N ALA A 183 4.73 -35.87 9.46
CA ALA A 183 5.40 -37.13 9.15
C ALA A 183 4.37 -38.26 8.90
N LYS A 184 3.33 -38.36 9.74
CA LYS A 184 2.21 -39.29 9.56
C LYS A 184 1.53 -39.09 8.21
N LEU A 185 1.11 -37.87 7.87
CA LEU A 185 0.43 -37.52 6.61
C LEU A 185 1.21 -38.04 5.38
N ARG A 186 2.55 -37.92 5.41
CA ARG A 186 3.45 -38.40 4.34
C ARG A 186 3.55 -39.93 4.21
N THR A 187 3.11 -40.69 5.21
CA THR A 187 3.05 -42.17 5.15
C THR A 187 1.70 -42.71 4.67
N LEU A 188 0.67 -41.86 4.59
CA LEU A 188 -0.69 -42.27 4.25
C LEU A 188 -0.94 -42.25 2.73
N SER A 189 -1.94 -43.01 2.29
CA SER A 189 -2.39 -43.05 0.89
C SER A 189 -3.89 -43.32 0.79
N GLY A 190 -4.51 -42.94 -0.33
CA GLY A 190 -5.95 -43.08 -0.56
C GLY A 190 -6.80 -42.41 0.53
N ARG A 191 -7.95 -43.01 0.87
CA ARG A 191 -8.89 -42.45 1.87
C ARG A 191 -8.25 -42.08 3.21
N ALA A 192 -7.18 -42.77 3.62
CA ALA A 192 -6.48 -42.45 4.87
C ALA A 192 -5.72 -41.11 4.76
N LEU A 193 -5.05 -40.85 3.63
CA LEU A 193 -4.43 -39.55 3.31
C LEU A 193 -5.49 -38.46 3.24
N ASP A 194 -6.58 -38.73 2.52
CA ASP A 194 -7.64 -37.75 2.27
C ASP A 194 -8.28 -37.28 3.58
N VAL A 195 -8.60 -38.22 4.49
CA VAL A 195 -9.18 -37.90 5.80
C VAL A 195 -8.19 -37.16 6.70
N ASP A 196 -6.92 -37.59 6.74
CA ASP A 196 -5.89 -36.96 7.59
C ASP A 196 -5.58 -35.53 7.12
N PHE A 197 -5.51 -35.30 5.80
CA PHE A 197 -5.39 -33.98 5.20
C PHE A 197 -6.55 -33.07 5.59
N LEU A 198 -7.79 -33.51 5.39
CA LEU A 198 -8.99 -32.73 5.74
C LEU A 198 -9.06 -32.44 7.25
N GLN A 199 -8.65 -33.39 8.09
CA GLN A 199 -8.61 -33.25 9.54
C GLN A 199 -7.59 -32.20 9.99
N LEU A 200 -6.35 -32.28 9.51
CA LEU A 200 -5.28 -31.34 9.84
C LEU A 200 -5.59 -29.95 9.30
N MET A 201 -6.04 -29.85 8.04
CA MET A 201 -6.33 -28.56 7.39
C MET A 201 -7.55 -27.86 8.02
N LEU A 202 -8.59 -28.60 8.44
CA LEU A 202 -9.71 -28.01 9.18
C LEU A 202 -9.27 -27.41 10.53
N ARG A 203 -8.43 -28.12 11.29
CA ARG A 203 -7.87 -27.62 12.55
C ARG A 203 -6.94 -26.43 12.33
N HIS A 204 -6.16 -26.46 11.25
CA HIS A 204 -5.27 -25.39 10.82
C HIS A 204 -6.07 -24.10 10.55
N HIS A 205 -7.11 -24.16 9.71
CA HIS A 205 -8.00 -23.03 9.42
C HIS A 205 -8.68 -22.46 10.66
N GLN A 206 -9.11 -23.30 11.61
CA GLN A 206 -9.67 -22.84 12.89
C GLN A 206 -8.68 -21.98 13.68
N GLY A 207 -7.40 -22.36 13.70
CA GLY A 207 -6.34 -21.54 14.31
C GLY A 207 -6.08 -20.24 13.54
N GLY A 208 -6.03 -20.32 12.21
CA GLY A 208 -5.81 -19.16 11.33
C GLY A 208 -6.94 -18.12 11.40
N VAL A 209 -8.19 -18.56 11.62
CA VAL A 209 -9.34 -17.67 11.85
C VAL A 209 -9.13 -16.83 13.13
N ALA A 210 -8.78 -17.44 14.26
CA ALA A 210 -8.58 -16.71 15.51
C ALA A 210 -7.45 -15.65 15.41
N MET A 211 -6.37 -15.97 14.67
CA MET A 211 -5.29 -15.03 14.39
C MET A 211 -5.77 -13.86 13.49
N ALA A 212 -6.57 -14.14 12.45
CA ALA A 212 -7.09 -13.14 11.54
C ALA A 212 -8.16 -12.24 12.18
N GLU A 213 -8.99 -12.78 13.09
CA GLU A 213 -9.95 -12.00 13.89
C GLU A 213 -9.21 -10.99 14.80
N TYR A 214 -8.21 -11.45 15.58
CA TYR A 214 -7.42 -10.52 16.40
C TYR A 214 -6.76 -9.44 15.54
N ALA A 215 -6.10 -9.82 14.44
CA ALA A 215 -5.40 -8.87 13.59
C ALA A 215 -6.37 -7.83 12.97
N GLN A 216 -7.56 -8.26 12.53
CA GLN A 216 -8.59 -7.36 12.00
C GLN A 216 -9.03 -6.30 13.01
N ASP A 217 -9.23 -6.72 14.25
CA ASP A 217 -9.84 -5.88 15.31
C ASP A 217 -8.82 -4.92 15.94
N HIS A 218 -7.53 -5.29 15.95
CA HIS A 218 -6.47 -4.51 16.61
C HIS A 218 -5.55 -3.72 15.64
N THR A 219 -5.58 -3.99 14.33
CA THR A 219 -4.82 -3.21 13.35
C THR A 219 -5.45 -1.84 13.07
N ASN A 220 -4.63 -0.86 12.67
CA ASN A 220 -5.10 0.40 12.08
C ASN A 220 -4.81 0.52 10.58
N VAL A 221 -4.29 -0.53 9.94
CA VAL A 221 -3.94 -0.53 8.51
C VAL A 221 -5.04 -1.17 7.68
N ASP A 222 -5.74 -0.39 6.86
CA ASP A 222 -6.88 -0.85 6.05
C ASP A 222 -6.54 -2.01 5.11
N ALA A 223 -5.32 -2.06 4.59
CA ALA A 223 -4.84 -3.17 3.76
C ALA A 223 -4.80 -4.50 4.55
N VAL A 224 -4.37 -4.46 5.81
CA VAL A 224 -4.36 -5.62 6.72
C VAL A 224 -5.79 -6.03 7.05
N LYS A 225 -6.69 -5.08 7.38
CA LYS A 225 -8.13 -5.38 7.58
C LYS A 225 -8.78 -6.02 6.35
N ALA A 226 -8.43 -5.56 5.15
CA ALA A 226 -8.95 -6.11 3.90
C ALA A 226 -8.48 -7.55 3.67
N LEU A 227 -7.21 -7.86 3.97
CA LEU A 227 -6.69 -9.22 3.91
C LEU A 227 -7.33 -10.14 4.96
N CYS A 228 -7.47 -9.68 6.21
CA CYS A 228 -8.11 -10.47 7.27
C CYS A 228 -9.56 -10.81 6.90
N ARG A 229 -10.36 -9.83 6.43
CA ARG A 229 -11.72 -10.12 5.91
C ARG A 229 -11.71 -11.15 4.77
N SER A 230 -10.76 -11.05 3.85
CA SER A 230 -10.61 -12.02 2.75
C SER A 230 -10.30 -13.43 3.27
N MET A 231 -9.41 -13.54 4.26
CA MET A 231 -9.05 -14.80 4.93
C MET A 231 -10.23 -15.42 5.66
N LEU A 232 -11.00 -14.62 6.40
CA LEU A 232 -12.17 -15.11 7.16
C LEU A 232 -13.26 -15.65 6.23
N VAL A 233 -13.50 -14.98 5.11
CA VAL A 233 -14.46 -15.43 4.09
C VAL A 233 -13.98 -16.70 3.38
N SER A 234 -12.72 -16.75 2.91
CA SER A 234 -12.21 -17.92 2.18
C SER A 234 -12.05 -19.14 3.09
N GLN A 235 -11.39 -18.99 4.24
CA GLN A 235 -11.22 -20.09 5.19
C GLN A 235 -12.57 -20.56 5.76
N GLY A 236 -13.55 -19.67 5.95
CA GLY A 236 -14.91 -20.05 6.34
C GLY A 236 -15.56 -21.03 5.35
N ALA A 237 -15.53 -20.69 4.06
CA ALA A 237 -16.07 -21.55 3.00
C ALA A 237 -15.29 -22.89 2.88
N GLU A 238 -13.95 -22.83 2.94
CA GLU A 238 -13.09 -24.02 2.89
C GLU A 238 -13.33 -24.94 4.09
N MET A 239 -13.52 -24.39 5.30
CA MET A 239 -13.87 -25.19 6.50
C MET A 239 -15.20 -25.92 6.33
N ASP A 240 -16.23 -25.28 5.78
CA ASP A 240 -17.53 -25.90 5.56
C ASP A 240 -17.49 -26.98 4.47
N GLN A 241 -16.70 -26.75 3.41
CA GLN A 241 -16.37 -27.78 2.43
C GLN A 241 -15.65 -28.97 3.09
N MET A 242 -14.62 -28.72 3.91
CA MET A 242 -13.88 -29.79 4.60
C MET A 242 -14.76 -30.61 5.55
N LYS A 243 -15.65 -29.96 6.33
CA LYS A 243 -16.64 -30.66 7.18
C LYS A 243 -17.57 -31.56 6.35
N SER A 244 -18.03 -31.07 5.19
CA SER A 244 -18.86 -31.85 4.26
C SER A 244 -18.10 -33.06 3.70
N MET A 245 -16.85 -32.85 3.26
CA MET A 245 -16.00 -33.90 2.70
C MET A 245 -15.59 -34.96 3.73
N LEU A 246 -15.36 -34.58 4.99
CA LEU A 246 -15.15 -35.51 6.12
C LEU A 246 -16.40 -36.34 6.38
N LYS A 247 -17.58 -35.70 6.45
CA LYS A 247 -18.87 -36.39 6.65
C LYS A 247 -19.17 -37.39 5.53
N ALA A 248 -18.90 -37.03 4.27
CA ALA A 248 -19.02 -37.94 3.13
C ALA A 248 -18.02 -39.11 3.15
N ARG A 249 -16.97 -39.01 3.98
CA ARG A 249 -15.94 -40.02 4.22
C ARG A 249 -16.06 -40.64 5.62
N ASP A 250 -17.24 -40.58 6.22
CA ASP A 250 -17.60 -41.14 7.55
C ASP A 250 -16.62 -40.75 8.68
N ALA A 251 -15.92 -39.65 8.50
CA ALA A 251 -14.85 -39.17 9.37
C ALA A 251 -15.32 -37.97 10.19
N GLN A 252 -14.75 -37.84 11.39
CA GLN A 252 -14.99 -36.70 12.27
C GLN A 252 -13.84 -35.69 12.17
N PRO A 253 -14.09 -34.39 12.38
CA PRO A 253 -13.04 -33.41 12.64
C PRO A 253 -12.15 -33.82 13.82
N LEU A 254 -10.93 -33.29 13.85
CA LEU A 254 -10.14 -33.24 15.08
C LEU A 254 -10.80 -32.28 16.08
N PRO A 255 -10.49 -32.37 17.38
CA PRO A 255 -10.83 -31.33 18.34
C PRO A 255 -10.35 -29.96 17.86
N ALA A 256 -11.16 -28.92 18.11
CA ALA A 256 -10.75 -27.54 17.93
C ALA A 256 -9.51 -27.24 18.82
N PRO A 257 -8.61 -26.33 18.40
CA PRO A 257 -7.41 -25.96 19.15
C PRO A 257 -7.71 -25.20 20.46
#